data_AF-A0A2V6ZHZ4-F1
#
_entry.id   AF-A0A2V6ZHZ4-F1
#
_cell.length_a   1.000
_cell.length_b   1.000
_cell.length_c   1.000
_cell.angle_alpha   90.00
_cell.angle_beta   90.00
_cell.angle_gamma   90.00
#
_symmetry.space_group_name_H-M   'P 1'
#
loop_
_entity.id
_entity.type
_entity.pdbx_description
1 polymer ?
#
loop_
_entity_poly.entity_id
_entity_poly.type
_entity_poly.pdbx_seq_one_letter_code
_entity_poly.pdbx_strand_id
1 'polypeptide(L)'
;MLRPGAGARSRRHRARDEPDVRPRQPVQGPRCRPSRRRLSNRQHDRADGSGTARSDGGRRCDCHRVGGQRPRERLYWNGPEALADAELLAIQLGSGIRGKSAIDVAREVLAAYGSLADVAGREVAELATVSGIGPAKAARLVAAFELTRRLRARIPGARVTLSGPAEVYAAYGPLMEDLKREVFRIALLDAQNGLLHDRVISQGTLSASLVHPRDVFKPAILESAASVILLHNHPSGDPTPSREDVRLTRQLVECARLLDLRIHDHLVIGRGRFVSLAEKGII
;
A
#
# COMPACT_ATOMS: atom_id res chain seq x y z
N MET A 1 17.88 12.75 -70.00
CA MET A 1 18.77 11.58 -70.19
C MET A 1 19.49 11.29 -68.87
N LEU A 2 19.35 10.05 -68.38
CA LEU A 2 20.28 9.21 -67.59
C LEU A 2 20.90 9.72 -66.26
N ARG A 3 20.52 9.03 -65.16
CA ARG A 3 21.25 8.79 -63.89
C ARG A 3 22.47 7.86 -64.11
N PRO A 4 23.47 7.65 -63.18
CA PRO A 4 23.37 7.38 -61.71
C PRO A 4 24.52 8.03 -60.88
N GLY A 5 24.78 7.88 -59.56
CA GLY A 5 24.37 7.03 -58.43
C GLY A 5 25.29 7.30 -57.22
N ALA A 6 25.05 6.61 -56.09
CA ALA A 6 25.80 6.53 -54.82
C ALA A 6 25.62 7.68 -53.78
N GLY A 7 25.28 7.45 -52.51
CA GLY A 7 25.06 6.21 -51.78
C GLY A 7 24.28 6.45 -50.47
N ALA A 8 23.27 5.61 -50.23
CA ALA A 8 22.57 5.53 -48.96
C ALA A 8 23.27 4.46 -48.10
N ARG A 9 23.75 4.83 -46.90
CA ARG A 9 24.11 3.87 -45.85
C ARG A 9 23.08 3.95 -44.75
N SER A 10 22.34 2.85 -44.59
CA SER A 10 21.34 2.61 -43.57
C SER A 10 21.92 2.71 -42.16
N ARG A 11 21.36 3.59 -41.31
CA ARG A 11 21.49 3.44 -39.86
C ARG A 11 20.31 2.60 -39.37
N ARG A 12 20.64 1.44 -38.81
CA ARG A 12 19.73 0.43 -38.27
C ARG A 12 18.88 1.05 -37.15
N HIS A 13 17.55 0.98 -37.28
CA HIS A 13 16.63 1.13 -36.16
C HIS A 13 16.90 0.00 -35.16
N ARG A 14 17.28 0.33 -33.92
CA ARG A 14 17.18 -0.60 -32.80
C ARG A 14 15.70 -0.71 -32.42
N ALA A 15 15.11 -1.87 -32.67
CA ALA A 15 13.83 -2.26 -32.10
C ALA A 15 13.96 -2.24 -30.57
N ARG A 16 12.97 -1.66 -29.90
CA ARG A 16 12.84 -1.70 -28.44
C ARG A 16 12.30 -3.09 -28.07
N ASP A 17 12.98 -3.76 -27.14
CA ASP A 17 12.52 -5.02 -26.56
C ASP A 17 11.18 -4.79 -25.84
N GLU A 18 10.10 -5.42 -26.34
CA GLU A 18 8.86 -5.62 -25.58
C GLU A 18 9.10 -6.71 -24.53
N PRO A 19 8.62 -6.54 -23.27
CA PRO A 19 8.72 -7.60 -22.29
C PRO A 19 7.74 -8.73 -22.62
N ASP A 20 8.29 -9.94 -22.84
CA ASP A 20 7.59 -11.22 -23.04
C ASP A 20 6.72 -11.55 -21.80
N VAL A 21 5.44 -11.17 -21.83
CA VAL A 21 4.45 -11.57 -20.82
C VAL A 21 3.94 -12.96 -21.18
N ARG A 22 4.62 -13.99 -20.68
CA ARG A 22 4.13 -15.37 -20.78
C ARG A 22 2.90 -15.58 -19.89
N PRO A 23 1.87 -16.32 -20.35
CA PRO A 23 0.75 -16.70 -19.51
C PRO A 23 1.21 -17.59 -18.36
N ARG A 24 0.84 -17.24 -17.13
CA ARG A 24 1.17 -18.00 -15.92
C ARG A 24 0.48 -19.37 -15.96
N GLN A 25 1.26 -20.44 -15.87
CA GLN A 25 0.72 -21.79 -15.70
C GLN A 25 -0.03 -21.91 -14.36
N PRO A 26 -1.10 -22.74 -14.29
CA PRO A 26 -1.82 -22.96 -13.04
C PRO A 26 -0.89 -23.62 -12.01
N VAL A 27 -0.76 -22.98 -10.85
CA VAL A 27 0.04 -23.49 -9.73
C VAL A 27 -0.68 -24.72 -9.16
N GLN A 28 0.00 -25.86 -9.11
CA GLN A 28 -0.56 -27.08 -8.49
C GLN A 28 -0.75 -26.86 -6.98
N GLY A 29 -2.00 -26.93 -6.52
CA GLY A 29 -2.34 -26.76 -5.10
C GLY A 29 -1.85 -27.88 -4.19
N PRO A 30 -1.89 -27.64 -2.86
CA PRO A 30 -1.43 -28.61 -1.89
C PRO A 30 -2.21 -29.92 -2.05
N ARG A 31 -1.48 -31.02 -2.24
CA ARG A 31 -2.06 -32.35 -2.38
C ARG A 31 -2.79 -32.72 -1.08
N CYS A 32 -4.10 -32.91 -1.16
CA CYS A 32 -4.88 -33.52 -0.09
C CYS A 32 -4.25 -34.87 0.28
N ARG A 33 -3.61 -34.96 1.45
CA ARG A 33 -3.31 -36.27 2.04
C ARG A 33 -4.63 -36.82 2.56
N PRO A 34 -5.08 -38.02 2.12
CA PRO A 34 -6.29 -38.61 2.67
C PRO A 34 -6.09 -38.75 4.18
N SER A 35 -7.07 -38.30 4.96
CA SER A 35 -7.08 -38.56 6.39
C SER A 35 -6.99 -40.07 6.57
N ARG A 36 -5.91 -40.56 7.18
CA ARG A 36 -5.87 -41.94 7.68
C ARG A 36 -6.94 -42.04 8.76
N ARG A 37 -8.18 -42.35 8.38
CA ARG A 37 -9.14 -42.94 9.29
C ARG A 37 -8.43 -44.17 9.85
N ARG A 38 -8.24 -44.20 11.17
CA ARG A 38 -7.79 -45.41 11.87
C ARG A 38 -8.85 -46.48 11.57
N LEU A 39 -8.54 -47.38 10.65
CA LEU A 39 -9.30 -48.61 10.49
C LEU A 39 -8.91 -49.48 11.66
N SER A 40 -9.85 -49.68 12.58
CA SER A 40 -9.79 -50.71 13.61
C SER A 40 -9.53 -52.06 12.94
N ASN A 41 -8.49 -52.76 13.41
CA ASN A 41 -8.24 -54.15 13.07
C ASN A 41 -9.50 -54.99 13.36
N ARG A 42 -10.06 -55.60 12.31
CA ARG A 42 -10.76 -56.88 12.42
C ARG A 42 -10.21 -57.83 11.36
N GLN A 43 -9.86 -59.00 11.86
CA GLN A 43 -9.31 -60.18 11.21
C GLN A 43 -10.20 -60.73 10.09
N HIS A 44 -9.63 -61.25 9.00
CA HIS A 44 -9.65 -62.69 8.62
C HIS A 44 -9.18 -62.90 7.17
N ASP A 45 -8.23 -63.84 7.04
CA ASP A 45 -7.99 -64.86 6.02
C ASP A 45 -8.02 -64.62 4.49
N ARG A 46 -6.83 -64.88 3.93
CA ARG A 46 -6.43 -65.71 2.76
C ARG A 46 -7.27 -65.74 1.46
N ALA A 47 -6.53 -65.37 0.39
CA ALA A 47 -6.32 -66.07 -0.88
C ALA A 47 -7.52 -66.42 -1.79
N ASP A 48 -7.62 -65.76 -2.95
CA ASP A 48 -7.30 -66.34 -4.28
C ASP A 48 -7.89 -65.47 -5.41
N GLY A 49 -7.29 -65.56 -6.60
CA GLY A 49 -8.04 -65.37 -7.85
C GLY A 49 -7.79 -64.09 -8.65
N SER A 50 -6.84 -64.20 -9.59
CA SER A 50 -6.98 -63.84 -11.01
C SER A 50 -7.88 -62.66 -11.43
N GLY A 51 -7.23 -61.65 -12.02
CA GLY A 51 -7.57 -61.10 -13.33
C GLY A 51 -8.98 -60.55 -13.55
N THR A 52 -9.10 -59.24 -13.69
CA THR A 52 -9.69 -58.59 -14.87
C THR A 52 -9.57 -57.08 -14.75
N ALA A 53 -9.23 -56.44 -15.86
CA ALA A 53 -9.19 -55.01 -16.03
C ALA A 53 -10.49 -54.36 -15.49
N ARG A 54 -10.34 -53.47 -14.52
CA ARG A 54 -11.40 -52.53 -14.15
C ARG A 54 -10.86 -51.13 -14.35
N SER A 55 -11.35 -50.56 -15.45
CA SER A 55 -11.68 -49.16 -15.68
C SER A 55 -11.16 -48.20 -14.60
N ASP A 56 -10.43 -47.20 -15.09
CA ASP A 56 -10.06 -45.94 -14.46
C ASP A 56 -11.26 -45.28 -13.75
N GLY A 57 -11.63 -45.85 -12.61
CA GLY A 57 -12.58 -45.31 -11.66
C GLY A 57 -11.82 -44.27 -10.86
N GLY A 58 -11.42 -43.19 -11.54
CA GLY A 58 -10.98 -41.96 -10.91
C GLY A 58 -12.04 -41.60 -9.90
N ARG A 59 -11.78 -41.94 -8.63
CA ARG A 59 -12.52 -41.42 -7.49
C ARG A 59 -12.33 -39.92 -7.55
N ARG A 60 -13.21 -39.24 -8.29
CA ARG A 60 -13.37 -37.79 -8.24
C ARG A 60 -13.62 -37.51 -6.77
N CYS A 61 -12.61 -36.95 -6.13
CA CYS A 61 -12.67 -36.57 -4.74
C CYS A 61 -13.81 -35.54 -4.66
N ASP A 62 -14.89 -35.91 -4.01
CA ASP A 62 -16.08 -35.08 -3.81
C ASP A 62 -15.80 -33.99 -2.76
N CYS A 63 -14.72 -33.23 -2.96
CA CYS A 63 -14.28 -32.14 -2.09
C CYS A 63 -14.70 -30.75 -2.60
N HIS A 64 -15.42 -30.69 -3.72
CA HIS A 64 -16.00 -29.46 -4.26
C HIS A 64 -17.38 -29.13 -3.65
N ARG A 65 -17.54 -29.34 -2.33
CA ARG A 65 -18.64 -28.70 -1.60
C ARG A 65 -18.19 -27.31 -1.13
N VAL A 66 -18.78 -26.29 -1.73
CA VAL A 66 -18.60 -24.85 -1.45
C VAL A 66 -19.04 -24.47 -0.02
N GLY A 67 -19.66 -25.37 0.75
CA GLY A 67 -20.21 -25.09 2.08
C GLY A 67 -19.40 -25.53 3.31
N GLY A 68 -18.15 -25.99 3.16
CA GLY A 68 -17.39 -26.54 4.31
C GLY A 68 -15.86 -26.38 4.24
N GLN A 69 -15.37 -25.57 3.31
CA GLN A 69 -13.94 -25.35 3.13
C GLN A 69 -13.40 -24.40 4.20
N ARG A 70 -12.23 -24.73 4.75
CA ARG A 70 -11.59 -23.86 5.75
C ARG A 70 -11.20 -22.53 5.11
N PRO A 71 -11.17 -21.40 5.84
CA PRO A 71 -10.85 -20.09 5.28
C PRO A 71 -9.59 -20.07 4.40
N ARG A 72 -8.52 -20.80 4.80
CA ARG A 72 -7.29 -20.91 4.01
C ARG A 72 -7.47 -21.63 2.68
N GLU A 73 -8.31 -22.66 2.66
CA GLU A 73 -8.63 -23.43 1.46
C GLU A 73 -9.51 -22.62 0.51
N ARG A 74 -10.52 -21.91 1.05
CA ARG A 74 -11.34 -20.97 0.28
C ARG A 74 -10.50 -19.85 -0.32
N LEU A 75 -9.59 -19.25 0.47
CA LEU A 75 -8.68 -18.22 -0.04
C LEU A 75 -7.84 -18.75 -1.19
N TYR A 76 -7.38 -20.00 -1.10
CA TYR A 76 -6.56 -20.63 -2.14
C TYR A 76 -7.33 -20.92 -3.43
N TRP A 77 -8.54 -21.45 -3.34
CA TRP A 77 -9.32 -21.88 -4.51
C TRP A 77 -10.23 -20.81 -5.10
N ASN A 78 -10.72 -19.88 -4.28
CA ASN A 78 -11.76 -18.90 -4.64
C ASN A 78 -11.30 -17.45 -4.56
N GLY A 79 -10.08 -17.19 -4.06
CA GLY A 79 -9.54 -15.84 -3.91
C GLY A 79 -10.05 -15.12 -2.65
N PRO A 80 -9.46 -13.96 -2.32
CA PRO A 80 -9.81 -13.19 -1.11
C PRO A 80 -11.22 -12.59 -1.16
N GLU A 81 -11.76 -12.30 -2.34
CA GLU A 81 -13.09 -11.70 -2.52
C GLU A 81 -14.22 -12.63 -2.09
N ALA A 82 -13.94 -13.94 -2.02
CA ALA A 82 -14.90 -14.94 -1.58
C ALA A 82 -15.00 -15.07 -0.05
N LEU A 83 -14.19 -14.35 0.72
CA LEU A 83 -14.12 -14.46 2.18
C LEU A 83 -14.79 -13.25 2.85
N ALA A 84 -15.52 -13.51 3.94
CA ALA A 84 -15.96 -12.45 4.83
C ALA A 84 -14.80 -11.91 5.70
N ASP A 85 -14.92 -10.71 6.25
CA ASP A 85 -13.93 -10.10 7.15
C ASP A 85 -13.54 -11.02 8.32
N ALA A 86 -14.53 -11.70 8.92
CA ALA A 86 -14.30 -12.67 9.98
C ALA A 86 -13.41 -13.84 9.52
N GLU A 87 -13.52 -14.27 8.27
CA GLU A 87 -12.69 -15.34 7.72
C GLU A 87 -11.27 -14.88 7.42
N LEU A 88 -11.11 -13.64 6.92
CA LEU A 88 -9.79 -13.02 6.73
C LEU A 88 -9.05 -12.86 8.06
N LEU A 89 -9.75 -12.38 9.10
CA LEU A 89 -9.21 -12.31 10.45
C LEU A 89 -8.89 -13.70 11.01
N ALA A 90 -9.78 -14.69 10.82
CA ALA A 90 -9.54 -16.05 11.29
C ALA A 90 -8.26 -16.67 10.71
N ILE A 91 -7.92 -16.36 9.45
CA ILE A 91 -6.66 -16.80 8.83
C ILE A 91 -5.45 -16.24 9.58
N GLN A 92 -5.49 -14.95 9.94
CA GLN A 92 -4.43 -14.28 10.70
C GLN A 92 -4.33 -14.85 12.13
N LEU A 93 -5.47 -15.05 12.80
CA LEU A 93 -5.52 -15.65 14.13
C LEU A 93 -4.95 -17.09 14.11
N GLY A 94 -5.16 -17.82 13.01
CA GLY A 94 -4.62 -19.14 12.73
C GLY A 94 -5.31 -20.28 13.47
N SER A 95 -5.62 -20.08 14.75
CA SER A 95 -6.35 -21.03 15.60
C SER A 95 -7.31 -20.31 16.53
N GLY A 96 -8.38 -21.01 16.92
CA GLY A 96 -9.32 -20.56 17.94
C GLY A 96 -8.85 -20.89 19.35
N ILE A 97 -9.81 -21.02 20.26
CA ILE A 97 -9.60 -21.47 21.64
C ILE A 97 -10.50 -22.69 21.92
N ARG A 98 -10.41 -23.28 23.11
CA ARG A 98 -11.29 -24.39 23.49
C ARG A 98 -12.76 -23.94 23.37
N GLY A 99 -13.54 -24.66 22.56
CA GLY A 99 -14.96 -24.38 22.35
C GLY A 99 -15.29 -23.31 21.29
N LYS A 100 -14.30 -22.60 20.74
CA LYS A 100 -14.52 -21.56 19.70
C LYS A 100 -13.51 -21.70 18.57
N SER A 101 -13.99 -21.75 17.33
CA SER A 101 -13.11 -21.75 16.16
C SER A 101 -12.41 -20.39 15.98
N ALA A 102 -11.40 -20.33 15.09
CA ALA A 102 -10.76 -19.06 14.75
C ALA A 102 -11.75 -18.05 14.13
N ILE A 103 -12.79 -18.55 13.44
CA ILE A 103 -13.86 -17.72 12.86
C ILE A 103 -14.74 -17.16 13.97
N ASP A 104 -15.06 -17.96 14.99
CA ASP A 104 -15.90 -17.49 16.11
C ASP A 104 -15.17 -16.41 16.92
N VAL A 105 -13.87 -16.60 17.19
CA VAL A 105 -13.04 -15.56 17.82
C VAL A 105 -12.99 -14.30 16.95
N ALA A 106 -12.82 -14.43 15.63
CA ALA A 106 -12.81 -13.28 14.74
C ALA A 106 -14.15 -12.52 14.70
N ARG A 107 -15.29 -13.24 14.76
CA ARG A 107 -16.62 -12.62 14.85
C ARG A 107 -16.80 -11.86 16.16
N GLU A 108 -16.33 -12.41 17.28
CA GLU A 108 -16.40 -11.73 18.57
C GLU A 108 -15.57 -10.45 18.59
N VAL A 109 -14.40 -10.45 17.96
CA VAL A 109 -13.56 -9.26 17.82
C VAL A 109 -14.28 -8.18 17.00
N LEU A 110 -14.85 -8.57 15.85
CA LEU A 110 -15.63 -7.64 15.03
C LEU A 110 -16.87 -7.13 15.78
N ALA A 111 -17.55 -7.97 16.56
CA ALA A 111 -18.69 -7.55 17.36
C ALA A 111 -18.29 -6.60 18.51
N ALA A 112 -17.10 -6.80 19.12
CA ALA A 112 -16.61 -5.96 20.21
C ALA A 112 -16.21 -4.55 19.74
N TYR A 113 -15.65 -4.43 18.53
CA TYR A 113 -15.13 -3.15 18.01
C TYR A 113 -15.97 -2.55 16.88
N GLY A 114 -16.96 -3.27 16.35
CA GLY A 114 -17.89 -2.79 15.32
C GLY A 114 -17.44 -3.10 13.89
N SER A 115 -16.24 -2.65 13.50
CA SER A 115 -15.74 -2.80 12.11
C SER A 115 -14.28 -3.23 12.03
N LEU A 116 -13.85 -3.71 10.84
CA LEU A 116 -12.45 -4.02 10.58
C LEU A 116 -11.53 -2.79 10.71
N ALA A 117 -12.05 -1.59 10.40
CA ALA A 117 -11.31 -0.33 10.56
C ALA A 117 -11.10 -0.01 12.05
N ASP A 118 -12.12 -0.23 12.89
CA ASP A 118 -12.03 0.00 14.33
C ASP A 118 -11.06 -0.97 15.00
N VAL A 119 -11.03 -2.24 14.56
CA VAL A 119 -10.04 -3.23 15.00
C VAL A 119 -8.63 -2.82 14.59
N ALA A 120 -8.45 -2.31 13.37
CA ALA A 120 -7.15 -1.88 12.86
C ALA A 120 -6.58 -0.65 13.59
N GLY A 121 -7.44 0.16 14.21
CA GLY A 121 -7.05 1.32 15.01
C GLY A 121 -6.61 1.01 16.45
N ARG A 122 -6.75 -0.24 16.91
CA ARG A 122 -6.46 -0.63 18.30
C ARG A 122 -4.98 -0.87 18.55
N GLU A 123 -4.56 -0.61 19.78
CA GLU A 123 -3.22 -0.95 20.24
C GLU A 123 -3.06 -2.46 20.49
N VAL A 124 -1.82 -2.95 20.40
CA VAL A 124 -1.50 -4.37 20.65
C VAL A 124 -1.98 -4.82 22.02
N ALA A 125 -1.80 -3.98 23.05
CA ALA A 125 -2.19 -4.29 24.42
C ALA A 125 -3.71 -4.41 24.57
N GLU A 126 -4.47 -3.53 23.92
CA GLU A 126 -5.94 -3.53 23.94
C GLU A 126 -6.49 -4.79 23.26
N LEU A 127 -5.99 -5.12 22.05
CA LEU A 127 -6.40 -6.33 21.34
C LEU A 127 -6.04 -7.60 22.10
N ALA A 128 -4.94 -7.59 22.86
CA ALA A 128 -4.51 -8.73 23.67
C ALA A 128 -5.44 -9.02 24.88
N THR A 129 -6.38 -8.13 25.19
CA THR A 129 -7.39 -8.36 26.24
C THR A 129 -8.56 -9.22 25.77
N VAL A 130 -8.74 -9.36 24.45
CA VAL A 130 -9.86 -10.14 23.89
C VAL A 130 -9.61 -11.64 24.09
N SER A 131 -10.64 -12.35 24.57
CA SER A 131 -10.57 -13.79 24.78
C SER A 131 -10.20 -14.53 23.49
N GLY A 132 -9.05 -15.21 23.51
CA GLY A 132 -8.51 -15.93 22.36
C GLY A 132 -7.54 -15.16 21.46
N ILE A 133 -7.30 -13.87 21.76
CA ILE A 133 -6.22 -13.07 21.20
C ILE A 133 -5.18 -12.80 22.28
N GLY A 134 -4.17 -13.67 22.37
CA GLY A 134 -2.99 -13.38 23.18
C GLY A 134 -2.03 -12.39 22.48
N PRO A 135 -0.95 -11.97 23.18
CA PRO A 135 0.00 -10.97 22.66
C PRO A 135 0.55 -11.28 21.26
N ALA A 136 0.84 -12.56 20.97
CA ALA A 136 1.34 -12.98 19.67
C ALA A 136 0.32 -12.82 18.53
N LYS A 137 -0.97 -13.08 18.79
CA LYS A 137 -2.04 -12.91 17.80
C LYS A 137 -2.36 -11.43 17.61
N ALA A 138 -2.38 -10.64 18.69
CA ALA A 138 -2.56 -9.20 18.64
C ALA A 138 -1.44 -8.53 17.81
N ALA A 139 -0.17 -8.85 18.11
CA ALA A 139 0.96 -8.32 17.36
C ALA A 139 0.89 -8.67 15.87
N ARG A 140 0.46 -9.89 15.52
CA ARG A 140 0.29 -10.30 14.12
C ARG A 140 -0.80 -9.48 13.42
N LEU A 141 -1.94 -9.22 14.06
CA LEU A 141 -3.01 -8.40 13.50
C LEU A 141 -2.53 -6.95 13.28
N VAL A 142 -1.96 -6.33 14.31
CA VAL A 142 -1.43 -4.96 14.22
C VAL A 142 -0.36 -4.86 13.13
N ALA A 143 0.54 -5.84 13.02
CA ALA A 143 1.53 -5.89 11.95
C ALA A 143 0.89 -6.00 10.55
N ALA A 144 -0.16 -6.83 10.39
CA ALA A 144 -0.87 -6.97 9.12
C ALA A 144 -1.59 -5.67 8.70
N PHE A 145 -2.23 -4.99 9.65
CA PHE A 145 -2.86 -3.70 9.41
C PHE A 145 -1.83 -2.62 9.11
N GLU A 146 -0.70 -2.59 9.83
CA GLU A 146 0.39 -1.66 9.57
C GLU A 146 1.01 -1.87 8.18
N LEU A 147 1.21 -3.12 7.76
CA LEU A 147 1.65 -3.43 6.40
C LEU A 147 0.64 -2.91 5.37
N THR A 148 -0.66 -3.11 5.61
CA THR A 148 -1.72 -2.59 4.74
C THR A 148 -1.72 -1.07 4.69
N ARG A 149 -1.54 -0.39 5.85
CA ARG A 149 -1.43 1.07 5.94
C ARG A 149 -0.23 1.57 5.15
N ARG A 150 0.94 0.95 5.29
CA ARG A 150 2.14 1.28 4.49
C ARG A 150 1.96 0.99 3.00
N LEU A 151 1.24 -0.08 2.65
CA LEU A 151 0.95 -0.44 1.25
C LEU A 151 -0.08 0.48 0.61
N ARG A 152 -1.03 1.01 1.37
CA ARG A 152 -2.00 2.03 0.90
C ARG A 152 -1.39 3.42 0.86
N ALA A 153 -0.48 3.72 1.80
CA ALA A 153 0.32 4.93 1.79
C ALA A 153 1.37 4.92 0.65
N ARG A 154 1.72 3.74 0.15
CA ARG A 154 2.45 3.59 -1.12
C ARG A 154 1.43 3.58 -2.24
N ILE A 155 1.60 4.36 -3.30
CA ILE A 155 0.86 4.16 -4.54
C ILE A 155 1.68 3.18 -5.40
N PRO A 156 1.28 1.90 -5.56
CA PRO A 156 2.04 0.95 -6.35
C PRO A 156 1.65 1.10 -7.82
N GLY A 157 2.58 1.62 -8.65
CA GLY A 157 2.50 1.54 -10.11
C GLY A 157 1.85 2.71 -10.85
N ALA A 158 1.11 3.59 -10.17
CA ALA A 158 0.79 4.92 -10.70
C ALA A 158 1.73 5.91 -10.03
N ARG A 159 2.53 6.63 -10.82
CA ARG A 159 3.25 7.79 -10.32
C ARG A 159 2.20 8.73 -9.73
N VAL A 160 2.36 9.16 -8.47
CA VAL A 160 1.49 10.19 -7.91
C VAL A 160 1.82 11.47 -8.66
N THR A 161 1.07 11.75 -9.73
CA THR A 161 1.29 12.96 -10.50
C THR A 161 0.60 14.10 -9.77
N LEU A 162 1.40 15.04 -9.29
CA LEU A 162 0.90 16.23 -8.61
C LEU A 162 0.73 17.33 -9.66
N SER A 163 -0.37 17.25 -10.41
CA SER A 163 -0.68 18.13 -11.54
C SER A 163 -1.26 19.49 -11.12
N GLY A 164 -1.78 19.61 -9.91
CA GLY A 164 -2.39 20.83 -9.39
C GLY A 164 -2.57 20.82 -7.88
N PRO A 165 -3.00 21.96 -7.30
CA PRO A 165 -3.10 22.09 -5.84
C PRO A 165 -4.13 21.14 -5.22
N ALA A 166 -5.20 20.80 -5.94
CA ALA A 166 -6.20 19.85 -5.48
C ALA A 166 -5.63 18.43 -5.33
N GLU A 167 -4.83 17.96 -6.28
CA GLU A 167 -4.16 16.66 -6.22
C GLU A 167 -3.11 16.63 -5.11
N VAL A 168 -2.36 17.73 -4.93
CA VAL A 168 -1.42 17.87 -3.82
C VAL A 168 -2.15 17.80 -2.49
N TYR A 169 -3.27 18.52 -2.33
CA TYR A 169 -4.06 18.47 -1.11
C TYR A 169 -4.70 17.09 -0.90
N ALA A 170 -5.18 16.42 -1.94
CA ALA A 170 -5.68 15.04 -1.83
C ALA A 170 -4.60 14.07 -1.33
N ALA A 171 -3.34 14.27 -1.74
CA ALA A 171 -2.21 13.46 -1.31
C ALA A 171 -1.72 13.78 0.12
N TYR A 172 -1.70 15.07 0.51
CA TYR A 172 -1.07 15.52 1.75
C TYR A 172 -2.02 16.00 2.84
N GLY A 173 -3.25 16.41 2.50
CA GLY A 173 -4.28 16.87 3.44
C GLY A 173 -4.49 15.88 4.59
N PRO A 174 -4.84 14.61 4.32
CA PRO A 174 -5.03 13.59 5.35
C PRO A 174 -3.78 13.31 6.21
N LEU A 175 -2.59 13.68 5.73
CA LEU A 175 -1.32 13.47 6.43
C LEU A 175 -0.93 14.66 7.31
N MET A 176 -1.50 15.85 7.06
CA MET A 176 -1.00 17.11 7.60
C MET A 176 -2.04 17.96 8.32
N GLU A 177 -3.34 17.83 8.01
CA GLU A 177 -4.38 18.73 8.52
C GLU A 177 -4.65 18.64 10.03
N ASP A 178 -4.45 17.46 10.62
CA ASP A 178 -4.69 17.19 12.04
C ASP A 178 -3.41 17.24 12.90
N LEU A 179 -2.29 17.64 12.30
CA LEU A 179 -1.02 17.75 13.03
C LEU A 179 -1.11 18.88 14.08
N LYS A 180 -0.81 18.53 15.33
CA LYS A 180 -0.84 19.46 16.49
C LYS A 180 0.31 20.48 16.50
N ARG A 181 1.28 20.33 15.60
CA ARG A 181 2.45 21.20 15.43
C ARG A 181 2.58 21.55 13.97
N GLU A 182 3.20 22.69 13.71
CA GLU A 182 3.52 23.10 12.35
C GLU A 182 4.65 22.23 11.80
N VAL A 183 4.44 21.71 10.60
CA VAL A 183 5.37 20.84 9.89
C VAL A 183 5.58 21.41 8.49
N PHE A 184 6.82 21.77 8.18
CA PHE A 184 7.23 22.16 6.84
C PHE A 184 7.78 20.95 6.10
N ARG A 185 7.20 20.65 4.95
CA ARG A 185 7.52 19.50 4.10
C ARG A 185 7.76 19.96 2.68
N ILE A 186 8.57 19.20 1.96
CA ILE A 186 8.69 19.30 0.52
C ILE A 186 8.32 17.99 -0.15
N ALA A 187 7.68 18.10 -1.31
CA ALA A 187 7.48 17.02 -2.26
C ALA A 187 8.47 17.20 -3.41
N LEU A 188 9.30 16.19 -3.65
CA LEU A 188 10.32 16.16 -4.69
C LEU A 188 9.73 15.49 -5.93
N LEU A 189 9.77 16.19 -7.05
CA LEU A 189 9.17 15.73 -8.29
C LEU A 189 10.21 15.49 -9.36
N ASP A 190 9.88 14.59 -10.27
CA ASP A 190 10.57 14.43 -11.54
C ASP A 190 10.01 15.30 -12.66
N ALA A 191 10.60 15.19 -13.85
CA ALA A 191 10.24 15.97 -15.04
C ALA A 191 8.82 15.74 -15.56
N GLN A 192 8.10 14.71 -15.10
CA GLN A 192 6.70 14.46 -15.43
C GLN A 192 5.76 14.78 -14.25
N ASN A 193 6.21 15.59 -13.28
CA ASN A 193 5.50 15.94 -12.05
C ASN A 193 5.10 14.72 -11.20
N GLY A 194 5.80 13.60 -11.38
CA GLY A 194 5.64 12.45 -10.51
C GLY A 194 6.31 12.69 -9.18
N LEU A 195 5.65 12.30 -8.09
CA LEU A 195 6.26 12.30 -6.77
C LEU A 195 7.36 11.24 -6.71
N LEU A 196 8.61 11.68 -6.54
CA LEU A 196 9.74 10.81 -6.23
C LEU A 196 9.70 10.42 -4.75
N HIS A 197 9.75 11.43 -3.90
CA HIS A 197 9.79 11.32 -2.44
C HIS A 197 9.29 12.61 -1.79
N ASP A 198 8.94 12.54 -0.52
CA ASP A 198 8.65 13.71 0.32
C ASP A 198 9.54 13.74 1.56
N ARG A 199 9.91 14.94 1.99
CA ARG A 199 10.81 15.16 3.12
C ARG A 199 10.25 16.21 4.06
N VAL A 200 10.22 15.88 5.34
CA VAL A 200 9.99 16.90 6.38
C VAL A 200 11.29 17.67 6.57
N ILE A 201 11.24 18.98 6.40
CA ILE A 201 12.38 19.87 6.59
C ILE A 201 12.39 20.43 8.01
N SER A 202 11.22 20.75 8.55
CA SER A 202 11.11 21.29 9.90
C SER A 202 9.82 20.87 10.60
N GLN A 203 9.87 20.73 11.93
CA GLN A 203 8.74 20.45 12.80
C GLN A 203 8.89 21.31 14.07
N GLY A 204 7.95 22.20 14.37
CA GLY A 204 8.14 23.11 15.50
C GLY A 204 7.07 24.18 15.66
N THR A 205 7.31 25.14 16.57
CA THR A 205 6.44 26.30 16.81
C THR A 205 7.01 27.54 16.12
N LEU A 206 6.26 28.08 15.15
CA LEU A 206 6.06 29.51 14.81
C LEU A 206 7.23 30.50 14.94
N SER A 207 8.45 30.09 14.58
CA SER A 207 9.62 30.96 14.56
C SER A 207 10.19 30.99 13.14
N ALA A 208 10.30 32.19 12.58
CA ALA A 208 10.79 32.53 11.24
C ALA A 208 12.19 32.01 10.86
N SER A 209 12.85 31.23 11.73
CA SER A 209 14.21 30.72 11.54
C SER A 209 14.30 29.20 11.40
N LEU A 210 13.18 28.48 11.29
CA LEU A 210 13.17 27.02 11.31
C LEU A 210 13.37 26.33 9.94
N VAL A 211 13.25 27.05 8.83
CA VAL A 211 13.40 26.49 7.47
C VAL A 211 14.48 27.28 6.72
N HIS A 212 15.64 26.66 6.49
CA HIS A 212 16.70 27.27 5.70
C HIS A 212 16.72 26.71 4.26
N PRO A 213 17.02 27.55 3.24
CA PRO A 213 17.15 27.08 1.86
C PRO A 213 18.07 25.87 1.68
N ARG A 214 19.18 25.81 2.44
CA ARG A 214 20.12 24.67 2.39
C ARG A 214 19.45 23.34 2.74
N ASP A 215 18.51 23.34 3.70
CA ASP A 215 17.86 22.12 4.17
C ASP A 215 16.73 21.72 3.23
N VAL A 216 16.13 22.70 2.53
CA VAL A 216 15.15 22.48 1.47
C VAL A 216 15.81 21.90 0.20
N PHE A 217 16.92 22.49 -0.26
CA PHE A 217 17.51 22.11 -1.55
C PHE A 217 18.49 20.95 -1.48
N LYS A 218 19.13 20.68 -0.32
CA LYS A 218 20.00 19.50 -0.16
C LYS A 218 19.32 18.19 -0.56
N PRO A 219 18.12 17.83 -0.05
CA PRO A 219 17.43 16.62 -0.48
C PRO A 219 16.98 16.69 -1.94
N ALA A 220 16.54 17.85 -2.44
CA ALA A 220 16.15 18.00 -3.85
C ALA A 220 17.31 17.69 -4.81
N ILE A 221 18.52 18.16 -4.49
CA ILE A 221 19.74 17.89 -5.26
C ILE A 221 20.15 16.43 -5.15
N LEU A 222 20.22 15.88 -3.92
CA LEU A 222 20.66 14.50 -3.68
C LEU A 222 19.75 13.47 -4.37
N GLU A 223 18.46 13.78 -4.50
CA GLU A 223 17.47 12.89 -5.10
C GLU A 223 17.19 13.22 -6.57
N SER A 224 17.97 14.14 -7.17
CA SER A 224 17.86 14.54 -8.57
C SER A 224 16.43 14.98 -8.96
N ALA A 225 15.78 15.74 -8.07
CA ALA A 225 14.46 16.29 -8.33
C ALA A 225 14.53 17.29 -9.49
N ALA A 226 13.58 17.21 -10.42
CA ALA A 226 13.40 18.22 -11.46
C ALA A 226 12.69 19.47 -10.92
N SER A 227 11.84 19.29 -9.91
CA SER A 227 11.08 20.37 -9.29
C SER A 227 10.60 20.00 -7.88
N VAL A 228 10.10 21.00 -7.16
CA VAL A 228 9.68 20.88 -5.76
C VAL A 228 8.31 21.53 -5.55
N ILE A 229 7.50 20.95 -4.67
CA ILE A 229 6.32 21.60 -4.07
C ILE A 229 6.57 21.77 -2.58
N LEU A 230 6.29 22.95 -2.06
CA LEU A 230 6.41 23.27 -0.64
C LEU A 230 5.06 23.03 0.04
N LEU A 231 5.07 22.54 1.28
CA LEU A 231 3.87 22.27 2.07
C LEU A 231 4.11 22.67 3.53
N HIS A 232 3.16 23.34 4.15
CA HIS A 232 3.10 23.40 5.60
C HIS A 232 1.66 23.35 6.10
N ASN A 233 1.46 22.93 7.36
CA ASN A 233 0.16 22.94 7.99
C ASN A 233 0.06 24.02 9.05
N HIS A 234 -1.14 24.58 9.22
CA HIS A 234 -1.46 25.44 10.34
C HIS A 234 -2.29 24.66 11.38
N PRO A 235 -1.76 24.39 12.59
CA PRO A 235 -2.50 23.67 13.63
C PRO A 235 -3.82 24.35 14.06
N SER A 236 -3.93 25.66 13.81
CA SER A 236 -5.17 26.44 14.01
C SER A 236 -6.31 25.97 13.10
N GLY A 237 -6.00 25.32 11.98
CA GLY A 237 -6.93 24.92 10.93
C GLY A 237 -7.25 26.01 9.91
N ASP A 238 -6.69 27.21 10.04
CA ASP A 238 -6.82 28.28 9.05
C ASP A 238 -5.64 28.29 8.07
N PRO A 239 -5.83 27.96 6.77
CA PRO A 239 -4.75 27.90 5.80
C PRO A 239 -4.32 29.29 5.27
N THR A 240 -4.76 30.39 5.88
CA THR A 240 -4.33 31.73 5.45
C THR A 240 -2.82 31.89 5.70
N PRO A 241 -1.99 32.13 4.67
CA PRO A 241 -0.55 32.27 4.86
C PRO A 241 -0.23 33.55 5.66
N SER A 242 0.71 33.43 6.58
CA SER A 242 1.28 34.57 7.29
C SER A 242 2.22 35.38 6.38
N ARG A 243 2.62 36.56 6.84
CA ARG A 243 3.64 37.36 6.14
C ARG A 243 4.99 36.65 6.08
N GLU A 244 5.29 35.83 7.08
CA GLU A 244 6.53 35.07 7.15
C GLU A 244 6.54 33.94 6.13
N ASP A 245 5.41 33.24 5.94
CA ASP A 245 5.27 32.19 4.91
C ASP A 245 5.50 32.76 3.52
N VAL A 246 4.90 33.92 3.21
CA VAL A 246 5.08 34.60 1.93
C VAL A 246 6.54 35.01 1.73
N ARG A 247 7.19 35.53 2.77
CA ARG A 247 8.61 35.94 2.70
C ARG A 247 9.53 34.73 2.49
N LEU A 248 9.33 33.65 3.24
CA LEU A 248 10.07 32.40 3.12
C LEU A 248 9.90 31.82 1.71
N THR A 249 8.66 31.78 1.21
CA THR A 249 8.35 31.29 -0.14
C THR A 249 9.14 32.04 -1.20
N ARG A 250 9.13 33.37 -1.17
CA ARG A 250 9.86 34.21 -2.14
C ARG A 250 11.37 33.94 -2.07
N GLN A 251 11.93 33.86 -0.87
CA GLN A 251 13.33 33.53 -0.68
C GLN A 251 13.68 32.15 -1.27
N LEU A 252 12.83 31.15 -1.05
CA LEU A 252 13.03 29.81 -1.61
C LEU A 252 12.90 29.82 -3.14
N VAL A 253 11.96 30.56 -3.71
CA VAL A 253 11.81 30.70 -5.17
C VAL A 253 13.05 31.33 -5.79
N GLU A 254 13.59 32.39 -5.19
CA GLU A 254 14.84 33.01 -5.65
C GLU A 254 16.03 32.05 -5.59
N CYS A 255 16.18 31.31 -4.49
CA CYS A 255 17.21 30.28 -4.37
C CYS A 255 17.04 29.14 -5.38
N ALA A 256 15.81 28.68 -5.60
CA ALA A 256 15.51 27.62 -6.56
C ALA A 256 15.93 28.03 -7.97
N ARG A 257 15.64 29.28 -8.36
CA ARG A 257 16.05 29.85 -9.65
C ARG A 257 17.57 29.84 -9.84
N LEU A 258 18.35 30.08 -8.80
CA LEU A 258 19.82 30.03 -8.87
C LEU A 258 20.36 28.60 -9.00
N LEU A 259 19.57 27.59 -8.62
CA LEU A 259 19.93 26.18 -8.67
C LEU A 259 19.33 25.47 -9.89
N ASP A 260 18.73 26.21 -10.83
CA ASP A 260 17.94 25.66 -11.94
C ASP A 260 16.85 24.65 -11.50
N LEU A 261 16.29 24.87 -10.31
CA LEU A 261 15.16 24.11 -9.78
C LEU A 261 13.88 24.95 -9.84
N ARG A 262 12.77 24.29 -10.17
CA ARG A 262 11.45 24.92 -10.16
C ARG A 262 10.71 24.60 -8.88
N ILE A 263 10.16 25.62 -8.22
CA ILE A 263 9.11 25.44 -7.22
C ILE A 263 7.77 25.61 -7.93
N HIS A 264 6.94 24.57 -7.93
CA HIS A 264 5.63 24.62 -8.59
C HIS A 264 4.59 25.36 -7.77
N ASP A 265 4.59 25.12 -6.46
CA ASP A 265 3.62 25.71 -5.56
C ASP A 265 4.13 25.65 -4.11
N HIS A 266 3.45 26.39 -3.25
CA HIS A 266 3.49 26.27 -1.81
C HIS A 266 2.06 26.18 -1.27
N LEU A 267 1.71 25.02 -0.70
CA LEU A 267 0.40 24.81 -0.10
C LEU A 267 0.43 25.01 1.41
N VAL A 268 -0.51 25.80 1.90
CA VAL A 268 -0.83 25.89 3.33
C VAL A 268 -2.04 25.01 3.60
N ILE A 269 -1.88 24.02 4.48
CA ILE A 269 -2.90 23.02 4.81
C ILE A 269 -3.57 23.39 6.13
N GLY A 270 -4.90 23.54 6.08
CA GLY A 270 -5.78 23.66 7.25
C GLY A 270 -6.71 22.46 7.35
N ARG A 271 -7.68 22.51 8.28
CA ARG A 271 -8.63 21.41 8.48
C ARG A 271 -9.67 21.37 7.37
N GLY A 272 -9.63 20.34 6.51
CA GLY A 272 -10.60 20.18 5.41
C GLY A 272 -10.46 21.22 4.28
N ARG A 273 -9.38 22.02 4.26
CA ARG A 273 -9.15 23.07 3.25
C ARG A 273 -7.67 23.41 3.12
N PHE A 274 -7.30 24.04 2.01
CA PHE A 274 -5.95 24.51 1.75
C PHE A 274 -5.92 25.86 1.03
N VAL A 275 -4.75 26.47 0.97
CA VAL A 275 -4.45 27.64 0.13
C VAL A 275 -3.21 27.34 -0.71
N SER A 276 -3.30 27.57 -2.02
CA SER A 276 -2.16 27.60 -2.93
C SER A 276 -1.58 29.01 -3.04
N LEU A 277 -0.26 29.14 -2.89
CA LEU A 277 0.42 30.42 -3.10
C LEU A 277 0.65 30.70 -4.59
N ALA A 278 0.75 29.68 -5.44
CA ALA A 278 0.80 29.83 -6.89
C ALA A 278 -0.53 30.40 -7.43
N GLU A 279 -1.68 29.87 -7.01
CA GLU A 279 -2.99 30.41 -7.40
C GLU A 279 -3.22 31.85 -6.89
N LYS A 280 -2.58 32.22 -5.79
CA LYS A 280 -2.56 33.59 -5.26
C LYS A 280 -1.57 34.53 -5.95
N GLY A 281 -0.79 34.06 -6.92
CA GLY A 281 0.18 34.85 -7.68
C GLY A 281 1.42 35.26 -6.88
N ILE A 282 1.80 34.48 -5.86
CA ILE A 282 3.00 34.73 -5.04
C ILE A 282 4.24 34.05 -5.65
N ILE A 283 4.05 32.94 -6.37
CA ILE A 283 5.06 32.15 -7.08
C ILE A 283 4.91 32.38 -8.59
#